data_AF-A0A257PGC3-F1
#
_entry.id   AF-A0A257PGC3-F1
#
_cell.length_a   1.000
_cell.length_b   1.000
_cell.length_c   1.000
_cell.angle_alpha   90.00
_cell.angle_beta   90.00
_cell.angle_gamma   90.00
#
_symmetry.space_group_name_H-M   'P 1'
#
loop_
_entity.id
_entity.type
_entity.pdbx_description
1 polymer ?
#
loop_
_entity_poly.entity_id
_entity_poly.type
_entity_poly.pdbx_seq_one_letter_code
_entity_poly.pdbx_strand_id
1 'polypeptide(L)' 'TGDTITLDVAARRISLDVDEAEIARRLAGFIPKPPPARGYARLFETTVLQADEGCDFDFLCRQPGAEK' A
#
# COMPACT_ATOMS: atom_id res chain seq x y z
N THR A 1 -8.20 -18.81 1.57
CA THR A 1 -7.24 -19.49 0.68
C THR A 1 -8.03 -20.13 -0.46
N GLY A 2 -7.43 -20.34 -1.62
CA GLY A 2 -8.11 -20.98 -2.76
C GLY A 2 -8.55 -20.05 -3.89
N ASP A 3 -8.40 -18.72 -3.75
CA ASP A 3 -8.66 -17.80 -4.86
C ASP A 3 -7.60 -17.99 -5.96
N THR A 4 -8.03 -17.91 -7.22
CA THR A 4 -7.12 -17.97 -8.38
C THR A 4 -6.45 -16.61 -8.60
N ILE A 5 -5.13 -16.64 -8.80
CA ILE A 5 -4.32 -15.48 -9.12
C ILE A 5 -3.63 -15.76 -10.46
N THR A 6 -3.84 -14.89 -11.43
CA THR A 6 -3.18 -14.96 -12.74
C THR A 6 -1.96 -14.04 -12.75
N LEU A 7 -0.80 -14.59 -13.14
CA LEU A 7 0.45 -13.85 -13.33
C LEU A 7 0.87 -13.94 -14.80
N ASP A 8 0.88 -12.79 -15.48
CA ASP A 8 1.36 -12.66 -16.86
C ASP A 8 2.58 -11.72 -16.89
N VAL A 9 3.77 -12.32 -17.03
CA VAL A 9 5.03 -11.59 -17.04
C VAL A 9 5.19 -10.77 -18.32
N ALA A 10 4.76 -11.29 -19.46
CA ALA A 10 4.89 -10.60 -20.75
C ALA A 10 4.01 -9.35 -20.80
N ALA A 11 2.77 -9.45 -20.28
CA ALA A 11 1.86 -8.33 -20.15
C ALA A 11 2.13 -7.45 -18.91
N ARG A 12 3.09 -7.83 -18.05
CA ARG A 12 3.40 -7.16 -16.76
C ARG A 12 2.16 -7.00 -15.87
N ARG A 13 1.36 -8.06 -15.77
CA ARG A 13 0.07 -8.06 -15.08
C ARG A 13 0.02 -9.14 -13.99
N ILE A 14 -0.55 -8.75 -12.86
CA ILE A 14 -1.02 -9.66 -11.82
C ILE A 14 -2.51 -9.37 -11.59
N SER A 15 -3.37 -10.38 -11.62
CA SER A 15 -4.81 -10.23 -11.35
C SER A 15 -5.28 -11.26 -10.33
N LEU A 16 -6.22 -10.82 -9.49
CA LEU A 16 -7.00 -11.70 -8.62
C LEU A 16 -8.31 -11.99 -9.35
N ASP A 17 -8.58 -13.26 -9.62
CA ASP A 17 -9.70 -13.68 -10.47
C ASP A 17 -10.96 -13.87 -9.60
N VAL A 18 -11.45 -12.77 -9.05
CA VAL A 18 -12.62 -12.67 -8.17
C VAL A 18 -13.52 -11.55 -8.67
N ASP A 19 -14.83 -11.78 -8.66
CA ASP A 19 -15.80 -10.78 -9.10
C ASP A 19 -15.77 -9.52 -8.22
N GLU A 20 -16.00 -8.35 -8.83
CA GLU A 20 -15.97 -7.04 -8.16
C GLU A 20 -16.92 -6.97 -6.95
N ALA A 21 -18.08 -7.63 -7.03
CA ALA A 21 -19.04 -7.69 -5.93
C ALA A 21 -18.46 -8.39 -4.69
N GLU A 22 -17.66 -9.43 -4.88
CA GLU A 22 -16.98 -10.14 -3.80
C GLU A 22 -15.81 -9.33 -3.25
N ILE A 23 -15.05 -8.63 -4.11
CA ILE A 23 -14.01 -7.69 -3.69
C ILE A 23 -14.61 -6.61 -2.77
N ALA A 24 -15.69 -5.96 -3.21
CA ALA A 24 -16.39 -4.94 -2.43
C ALA A 24 -16.88 -5.48 -1.08
N ARG A 25 -17.46 -6.68 -1.06
CA ARG A 25 -17.92 -7.34 0.18
C ARG A 25 -16.77 -7.60 1.14
N ARG A 26 -15.63 -8.08 0.66
CA ARG A 26 -14.43 -8.35 1.49
C ARG A 26 -13.85 -7.05 2.04
N LEU A 27 -13.74 -6.01 1.22
CA LEU A 27 -13.23 -4.69 1.62
C LEU A 27 -14.13 -4.01 2.65
N ALA A 28 -15.46 -4.17 2.56
CA ALA A 28 -16.40 -3.62 3.53
C ALA A 28 -16.18 -4.15 4.97
N GLY A 29 -15.64 -5.36 5.10
CA GLY A 29 -15.31 -5.97 6.40
C GLY A 29 -13.84 -5.81 6.81
N PHE A 30 -13.01 -5.15 6.00
CA PHE A 30 -11.59 -5.02 6.29
C PHE A 30 -11.35 -3.97 7.39
N ILE A 31 -10.68 -4.40 8.46
CA ILE A 31 -10.27 -3.53 9.56
C ILE A 31 -8.74 -3.46 9.56
N PRO A 32 -8.13 -2.30 9.30
CA PRO A 32 -6.68 -2.17 9.34
C PRO A 32 -6.17 -2.35 10.76
N LYS A 33 -4.94 -2.87 10.88
CA LYS A 33 -4.26 -2.97 12.18
C LYS A 33 -4.01 -1.55 12.72
N PRO A 34 -4.27 -1.28 14.02
CA PRO A 34 -3.95 0.02 14.59
C PRO A 34 -2.43 0.26 14.62
N PRO A 35 -1.98 1.50 14.40
CA PRO A 35 -0.56 1.82 14.47
C PRO A 35 -0.05 1.75 15.92
N PRO A 36 1.26 1.56 16.13
CA PRO A 36 1.88 1.64 17.45
C PRO A 36 1.54 2.95 18.15
N ALA A 37 1.43 2.93 19.48
CA ALA A 37 1.02 4.10 20.26
C ALA A 37 2.03 5.27 20.20
N ARG A 38 3.33 4.97 20.11
CA ARG A 38 4.42 5.96 20.13
C ARG A 38 5.75 5.38 19.60
N GLY A 39 6.76 6.25 19.51
CA GLY A 39 8.13 5.88 19.15
C GLY A 39 8.36 5.77 17.65
N TYR A 40 9.55 5.29 17.27
CA TYR A 40 9.96 5.17 15.87
C TYR A 40 9.00 4.32 15.02
N ALA A 41 8.46 3.23 15.57
CA ALA A 41 7.51 2.39 14.84
C ALA A 41 6.22 3.15 14.48
N ARG A 42 5.74 4.04 15.35
CA ARG A 42 4.60 4.90 15.04
C ARG A 42 4.96 5.89 13.94
N LEU A 43 6.10 6.58 14.08
CA LEU A 43 6.60 7.52 13.07
C LEU A 43 6.61 6.82 11.69
N PHE A 44 7.29 5.67 11.61
CA PHE A 44 7.43 4.90 10.39
C PHE A 44 6.08 4.53 9.75
N GLU A 45 5.18 3.88 10.50
CA GLU A 45 3.88 3.47 9.94
C GLU A 45 2.99 4.64 9.50
N THR A 46 3.18 5.83 10.08
CA THR A 46 2.34 7.00 9.78
C THR A 46 2.89 7.90 8.69
N THR A 47 4.19 7.87 8.42
CA THR A 47 4.85 8.84 7.53
C THR A 47 5.62 8.20 6.38
N VAL A 48 5.78 6.87 6.34
CA VAL A 48 6.47 6.21 5.23
C VAL A 48 5.59 6.16 3.98
N LEU A 49 6.16 6.54 2.84
CA LEU A 49 5.53 6.44 1.53
C LEU A 49 5.49 4.99 1.04
N GLN A 50 4.61 4.71 0.08
CA GLN A 50 4.51 3.37 -0.51
C GLN A 50 5.72 3.04 -1.40
N ALA A 51 5.86 1.76 -1.77
CA ALA A 51 7.03 1.28 -2.49
C ALA A 51 7.18 1.86 -3.91
N ASP A 52 6.07 2.14 -4.58
CA ASP A 52 6.03 2.84 -5.86
C ASP A 52 6.42 4.32 -5.74
N GLU A 53 6.37 4.87 -4.53
CA GLU A 53 6.75 6.25 -4.20
C GLU A 53 8.16 6.36 -3.58
N GLY A 54 8.86 5.23 -3.37
CA GLY A 54 10.27 5.19 -2.98
C GLY A 54 10.57 4.88 -1.51
N CYS A 55 9.58 4.51 -0.69
CA CYS A 55 9.75 4.08 0.71
C CYS A 55 10.46 5.09 1.65
N ASP A 56 10.43 6.39 1.35
CA ASP A 56 10.99 7.44 2.22
C ASP A 56 9.91 7.99 3.16
N PHE A 57 10.30 8.84 4.11
CA PHE A 57 9.33 9.61 4.88
C PHE A 57 8.79 10.79 4.08
N ASP A 58 7.48 10.99 4.11
CA ASP A 58 6.78 12.07 3.41
C ASP A 58 7.38 13.46 3.68
N PHE A 59 7.81 13.72 4.92
CA PHE A 59 8.39 14.98 5.36
C PHE A 59 9.86 15.16 4.96
N LEU A 60 10.52 14.11 4.46
CA LEU A 60 11.87 14.18 3.89
C LEU A 60 11.85 14.39 2.38
N CYS A 61 10.70 14.23 1.73
CA CYS A 61 10.57 14.50 0.31
C CYS A 61 10.91 15.98 0.01
N ARG A 62 11.69 16.20 -1.05
CA ARG A 62 12.08 17.54 -1.49
C ARG A 62 10.83 18.37 -1.75
N GLN A 63 10.68 19.49 -1.04
CA GLN A 63 9.61 20.44 -1.33
C GLN A 63 9.79 20.99 -2.76
N PRO A 64 8.74 21.05 -3.57
CA PRO A 64 8.82 21.70 -4.87
C PRO A 64 9.26 23.17 -4.67
N GLY A 65 10.43 23.52 -5.20
CA GLY A 65 11.00 24.87 -5.11
C GLY A 65 12.18 25.06 -4.14
N ALA A 66 12.56 24.06 -3.35
CA ALA A 66 13.85 24.11 -2.65
C ALA A 66 14.96 23.97 -3.70
N GLU A 67 15.72 25.02 -3.99
CA GLU A 67 16.99 24.91 -4.73
C GLU A 67 18.08 24.28 -3.83
N LYS A 68 19.17 23.83 -4.46
CA LYS A 68 20.27 23.14 -3.76
C LYS A 68 21.01 24.04 -2.78
#